data_AF-A0A9W6XL13-F1
#
_entry.id   AF-A0A9W6XL13-F1
#
_cell.length_a   1.000
_cell.length_b   1.000
_cell.length_c   1.000
_cell.angle_alpha   90.00
_cell.angle_beta   90.00
_cell.angle_gamma   90.00
#
_symmetry.space_group_name_H-M   'P 1'
#
loop_
_entity.id
_entity.type
_entity.pdbx_description
1 polymer ?
#
loop_
_entity_poly.entity_id
_entity_poly.type
_entity_poly.pdbx_seq_one_letter_code
_entity_poly.pdbx_strand_id
1 'polypeptide(L)'
;MKVFVVVTIALAAFCASEAEASKKYVKMLPNGGNVPNTPAIGHADGTGDEDATNAFGDAFAAADYAWTKELCEADTDGDGQTNGQELGDPCCEWTMGGTPLWTTGVSNPGDASSTSDPSLWANACGASTSETTSETSDSTTSAPATESESESTTESESEPADESDETNASSITDEYGSTNTTSSASASSTPAAEKCVSDLASTRALRTGNKANN
;
A
#
# COMPACT_ATOMS: atom_id res chain seq x y z
N MET A 1 47.82 31.01 8.33
CA MET A 1 47.19 30.39 7.14
C MET A 1 47.60 28.92 7.01
N LYS A 2 47.11 28.03 7.89
CA LYS A 2 47.28 26.57 7.79
C LYS A 2 46.18 25.77 8.53
N VAL A 3 45.16 26.45 9.07
CA VAL A 3 44.12 25.82 9.91
C VAL A 3 42.73 25.89 9.27
N PHE A 4 42.55 26.68 8.21
CA PHE A 4 41.24 26.84 7.54
C PHE A 4 40.97 25.79 6.45
N VAL A 5 41.99 25.05 5.99
CA VAL A 5 41.84 24.06 4.91
C VAL A 5 41.35 22.70 5.44
N VAL A 6 41.51 22.43 6.74
CA VAL A 6 41.10 21.15 7.34
C VAL A 6 39.59 21.12 7.65
N VAL A 7 38.96 22.28 7.83
CA VAL A 7 37.53 22.37 8.21
C VAL A 7 36.59 22.19 7.01
N THR A 8 37.06 22.39 5.77
CA THR A 8 36.22 22.26 4.57
C THR A 8 36.18 20.84 3.97
N ILE A 9 37.05 19.93 4.41
CA ILE A 9 37.08 18.53 3.91
C ILE A 9 36.21 17.60 4.77
N ALA A 10 35.80 18.02 5.97
CA ALA A 10 35.02 17.20 6.90
C ALA A 10 33.49 17.24 6.70
N LEU A 11 32.98 18.02 5.74
CA LEU A 11 31.54 18.21 5.50
C LEU A 11 31.10 17.77 4.09
N ALA A 12 31.68 16.71 3.55
CA ALA A 12 31.36 16.16 2.23
C ALA A 12 31.09 14.65 2.25
N ALA A 13 30.61 14.10 3.38
CA ALA A 13 30.45 12.66 3.58
C ALA A 13 29.10 12.26 4.21
N PHE A 14 28.01 12.99 3.96
CA PHE A 14 26.68 12.60 4.46
C PHE A 14 25.56 12.74 3.43
N CYS A 15 25.87 12.48 2.16
CA CYS A 15 24.83 12.19 1.15
C CYS A 15 25.05 10.76 0.69
N ALA A 16 24.76 9.79 1.57
CA ALA A 16 24.46 8.45 1.08
C ALA A 16 23.19 8.60 0.24
N SER A 17 23.33 8.45 -1.07
CA SER A 17 22.22 8.60 -2.03
C SER A 17 21.06 7.70 -1.62
N GLU A 18 19.86 8.26 -1.50
CA GLU A 18 18.60 7.55 -1.20
C GLU A 18 18.37 6.37 -2.16
N ALA A 19 18.89 6.46 -3.39
CA ALA A 19 18.94 5.38 -4.39
C ALA A 19 19.69 4.10 -3.94
N GLU A 20 20.61 4.18 -2.98
CA GLU A 20 21.27 2.98 -2.42
C GLU A 20 20.45 2.38 -1.27
N ALA A 21 19.63 3.20 -0.59
CA ALA A 21 18.71 2.73 0.44
C ALA A 21 17.52 1.97 -0.17
N SER A 22 16.93 2.45 -1.27
CA SER A 22 15.82 1.78 -1.96
C SER A 22 16.22 0.39 -2.47
N LYS A 23 17.40 0.25 -3.06
CA LYS A 23 17.96 -1.04 -3.51
C LYS A 23 18.13 -2.07 -2.38
N LYS A 24 18.32 -1.63 -1.14
CA LYS A 24 18.42 -2.53 0.02
C LYS A 24 17.08 -3.21 0.27
N TYR A 25 15.99 -2.44 0.29
CA TYR A 25 14.63 -2.92 0.50
C TYR A 25 14.14 -3.82 -0.63
N VAL A 26 14.45 -3.45 -1.87
CA VAL A 26 14.15 -4.25 -3.07
C VAL A 26 14.74 -5.67 -2.98
N LYS A 27 15.92 -5.83 -2.37
CA LYS A 27 16.56 -7.15 -2.16
C LYS A 27 15.94 -7.98 -1.03
N MET A 28 15.11 -7.38 -0.20
CA MET A 28 14.40 -8.06 0.89
C MET A 28 13.09 -8.71 0.44
N LEU A 29 12.72 -8.50 -0.83
CA LEU A 29 11.49 -9.00 -1.44
C LEU A 29 11.82 -10.08 -2.47
N PRO A 30 10.99 -11.15 -2.60
CA PRO A 30 11.09 -12.03 -3.74
C PRO A 30 10.86 -11.24 -5.03
N ASN A 31 11.68 -11.49 -6.06
CA ASN A 31 11.60 -10.79 -7.35
C ASN A 31 11.55 -9.25 -7.27
N GLY A 32 11.99 -8.62 -6.18
CA GLY A 32 11.79 -7.18 -6.00
C GLY A 32 12.44 -6.33 -7.10
N GLY A 33 13.52 -6.82 -7.71
CA GLY A 33 14.20 -6.15 -8.83
C GLY A 33 13.71 -6.58 -10.22
N ASN A 34 12.73 -7.48 -10.30
CA ASN A 34 12.27 -8.11 -11.54
C ASN A 34 10.87 -7.63 -11.96
N VAL A 35 10.22 -6.77 -11.18
CA VAL A 35 8.91 -6.20 -11.52
C VAL A 35 9.06 -5.25 -12.72
N PRO A 36 8.31 -5.46 -13.82
CA PRO A 36 8.45 -4.66 -15.03
C PRO A 36 8.22 -3.17 -14.78
N ASN A 37 9.17 -2.34 -15.22
CA ASN A 37 9.11 -0.87 -15.13
C ASN A 37 9.01 -0.27 -13.71
N THR A 38 9.17 -1.09 -12.66
CA THR A 38 9.03 -0.65 -11.25
C THR A 38 10.27 -1.05 -10.44
N PRO A 39 11.42 -0.37 -10.62
CA PRO A 39 12.66 -0.71 -9.90
C PRO A 39 12.56 -0.48 -8.37
N ALA A 40 11.56 0.27 -7.90
CA ALA A 40 11.31 0.53 -6.48
C ALA A 40 9.82 0.27 -6.14
N ILE A 41 9.45 -1.01 -6.02
CA ILE A 41 8.06 -1.49 -5.88
C ILE A 41 7.26 -0.83 -4.76
N GLY A 42 7.88 -0.47 -3.64
CA GLY A 42 7.18 0.15 -2.51
C GLY A 42 6.85 1.65 -2.70
N HIS A 43 7.34 2.29 -3.75
CA HIS A 43 7.14 3.72 -3.99
C HIS A 43 5.97 3.97 -4.94
N ALA A 44 5.24 5.06 -4.73
CA ALA A 44 4.07 5.43 -5.52
C ALA A 44 4.41 5.72 -7.00
N ASP A 45 5.61 6.25 -7.25
CA ASP A 45 6.13 6.50 -8.60
C ASP A 45 6.77 5.26 -9.25
N GLY A 46 6.95 4.18 -8.48
CA GLY A 46 7.65 2.97 -8.88
C GLY A 46 9.17 3.11 -9.08
N THR A 47 9.72 4.32 -8.96
CA THR A 47 11.14 4.61 -9.23
C THR A 47 11.97 4.88 -7.99
N GLY A 48 11.31 5.34 -6.91
CA GLY A 48 11.98 5.75 -5.68
C GLY A 48 12.61 7.14 -5.77
N ASP A 49 12.21 7.96 -6.76
CA ASP A 49 12.58 9.37 -6.85
C ASP A 49 11.73 10.23 -5.90
N GLU A 50 10.56 9.72 -5.47
CA GLU A 50 9.68 10.34 -4.49
C GLU A 50 9.64 9.56 -3.15
N ASP A 51 9.49 10.27 -2.04
CA ASP A 51 9.37 9.67 -0.70
C ASP A 51 8.04 8.93 -0.48
N ALA A 52 7.03 9.21 -1.30
CA ALA A 52 5.69 8.65 -1.15
C ALA A 52 5.68 7.14 -1.44
N THR A 53 5.10 6.38 -0.53
CA THR A 53 4.88 4.94 -0.64
C THR A 53 3.50 4.62 -1.22
N ASN A 54 3.38 3.45 -1.85
CA ASN A 54 2.08 2.86 -2.16
C ASN A 54 1.62 1.94 -1.02
N ALA A 55 0.44 1.34 -1.16
CA ALA A 55 -0.15 0.47 -0.14
C ALA A 55 0.76 -0.73 0.22
N PHE A 56 1.44 -1.31 -0.77
CA PHE A 56 2.42 -2.37 -0.54
C PHE A 56 3.64 -1.87 0.25
N GLY A 57 4.19 -0.70 -0.11
CA GLY A 57 5.29 -0.06 0.62
C GLY A 57 4.94 0.21 2.08
N ASP A 58 3.73 0.70 2.35
CA ASP A 58 3.22 0.92 3.70
C ASP A 58 3.09 -0.39 4.49
N ALA A 59 2.55 -1.44 3.85
CA ALA A 59 2.44 -2.76 4.47
C ALA A 59 3.82 -3.38 4.76
N PHE A 60 4.78 -3.22 3.84
CA PHE A 60 6.15 -3.70 4.03
C PHE A 60 6.86 -2.95 5.16
N ALA A 61 6.65 -1.63 5.27
CA ALA A 61 7.15 -0.85 6.39
C ALA A 61 6.50 -1.26 7.72
N ALA A 62 5.19 -1.53 7.73
CA ALA A 62 4.47 -2.03 8.90
C ALA A 62 4.93 -3.43 9.34
N ALA A 63 5.47 -4.23 8.42
CA ALA A 63 6.11 -5.52 8.67
C ALA A 63 7.60 -5.39 9.06
N ASP A 64 8.06 -4.21 9.51
CA ASP A 64 9.46 -3.91 9.83
C ASP A 64 10.44 -4.22 8.69
N TYR A 65 9.98 -4.06 7.44
CA TYR A 65 10.72 -4.40 6.22
C TYR A 65 11.13 -5.88 6.16
N ALA A 66 10.30 -6.77 6.72
CA ALA A 66 10.43 -8.22 6.58
C ALA A 66 9.39 -8.78 5.61
N TRP A 67 9.82 -9.74 4.78
CA TRP A 67 8.91 -10.59 4.02
C TRP A 67 8.25 -11.62 4.95
N THR A 68 7.27 -11.16 5.72
CA THR A 68 6.51 -12.01 6.64
C THR A 68 5.47 -12.82 5.89
N LYS A 69 4.97 -13.87 6.55
CA LYS A 69 3.86 -14.65 6.00
C LYS A 69 2.61 -13.79 5.82
N GLU A 70 2.32 -12.94 6.79
CA GLU A 70 1.17 -12.04 6.76
C GLU A 70 1.27 -11.04 5.60
N LEU A 71 2.46 -10.49 5.33
CA LEU A 71 2.66 -9.61 4.17
C LEU A 71 2.53 -10.39 2.86
N CYS A 72 3.09 -11.59 2.78
CA CYS A 72 3.01 -12.43 1.59
C CYS A 72 1.56 -12.85 1.24
N GLU A 73 0.74 -13.14 2.24
CA GLU A 73 -0.66 -13.54 2.06
C GLU A 73 -1.61 -12.36 1.90
N ALA A 74 -1.16 -11.12 2.15
CA ALA A 74 -1.98 -9.93 1.97
C ALA A 74 -2.17 -9.59 0.49
N ASP A 75 -3.34 -9.05 0.17
CA ASP A 75 -3.70 -8.39 -1.10
C ASP A 75 -3.69 -6.88 -0.81
N THR A 76 -2.55 -6.21 -1.05
CA THR A 76 -2.37 -4.83 -0.58
C THR A 76 -2.99 -3.78 -1.47
N ASP A 77 -3.19 -4.07 -2.76
CA ASP A 77 -3.78 -3.14 -3.73
C ASP A 77 -5.24 -3.47 -4.09
N GLY A 78 -5.74 -4.65 -3.67
CA GLY A 78 -7.14 -5.02 -3.72
C GLY A 78 -7.56 -5.63 -5.06
N ASP A 79 -6.64 -6.22 -5.82
CA ASP A 79 -6.90 -6.82 -7.13
C ASP A 79 -7.33 -8.29 -7.07
N GLY A 80 -7.30 -8.89 -5.88
CA GLY A 80 -7.64 -10.28 -5.62
C GLY A 80 -6.46 -11.27 -5.68
N GLN A 81 -5.24 -10.80 -5.92
CA GLN A 81 -4.01 -11.58 -5.82
C GLN A 81 -3.29 -11.24 -4.52
N THR A 82 -2.59 -12.23 -3.96
CA THR A 82 -1.71 -11.96 -2.82
C THR A 82 -0.36 -11.43 -3.30
N ASN A 83 0.32 -10.64 -2.47
CA ASN A 83 1.68 -10.16 -2.73
C ASN A 83 2.64 -11.30 -3.09
N GLY A 84 2.47 -12.46 -2.45
CA GLY A 84 3.19 -13.69 -2.74
C GLY A 84 2.89 -14.25 -4.11
N GLN A 85 1.63 -14.29 -4.55
CA GLN A 85 1.32 -14.68 -5.92
C GLN A 85 2.02 -13.73 -6.90
N GLU A 86 1.90 -12.44 -6.71
CA GLU A 86 2.47 -11.47 -7.65
C GLU A 86 4.00 -11.48 -7.73
N LEU A 87 4.66 -11.63 -6.58
CA LEU A 87 6.13 -11.61 -6.48
C LEU A 87 6.76 -13.01 -6.60
N GLY A 88 5.99 -14.03 -6.95
CA GLY A 88 6.51 -15.39 -7.22
C GLY A 88 6.81 -16.25 -6.01
N ASP A 89 6.20 -15.95 -4.88
CA ASP A 89 6.18 -16.75 -3.65
C ASP A 89 4.73 -17.05 -3.20
N PRO A 90 3.92 -17.77 -4.00
CA PRO A 90 2.51 -18.01 -3.67
C PRO A 90 2.32 -18.89 -2.41
N CYS A 91 3.39 -19.52 -1.94
CA CYS A 91 3.38 -20.42 -0.78
C CYS A 91 3.90 -19.74 0.48
N CYS A 92 4.39 -18.51 0.39
CA CYS A 92 4.98 -17.77 1.49
C CYS A 92 6.13 -18.53 2.17
N GLU A 93 6.96 -19.17 1.35
CA GLU A 93 8.12 -19.96 1.77
C GLU A 93 9.45 -19.29 1.42
N TRP A 94 9.41 -18.22 0.62
CA TRP A 94 10.62 -17.50 0.26
C TRP A 94 11.26 -16.87 1.50
N THR A 95 12.59 -16.94 1.53
CA THR A 95 13.42 -16.29 2.55
C THR A 95 14.48 -15.45 1.87
N MET A 96 15.01 -14.45 2.56
CA MET A 96 15.95 -13.50 1.98
C MET A 96 17.13 -14.18 1.26
N GLY A 97 17.26 -13.90 -0.04
CA GLY A 97 18.29 -14.50 -0.91
C GLY A 97 17.92 -15.88 -1.49
N GLY A 98 16.75 -16.41 -1.16
CA GLY A 98 16.17 -17.61 -1.74
C GLY A 98 15.76 -17.42 -3.20
N THR A 99 15.36 -18.51 -3.84
CA THR A 99 14.83 -18.49 -5.22
C THR A 99 13.30 -18.53 -5.14
N PRO A 100 12.59 -17.51 -5.66
CA PRO A 100 11.13 -17.56 -5.79
C PRO A 100 10.70 -18.72 -6.70
N LEU A 101 9.44 -19.16 -6.58
CA LEU A 101 8.90 -20.28 -7.36
C LEU A 101 8.89 -19.98 -8.86
N TRP A 102 8.70 -18.71 -9.25
CA TRP A 102 8.94 -18.22 -10.60
C TRP A 102 9.57 -16.82 -10.57
N THR A 103 10.18 -16.41 -11.68
CA THR A 103 10.85 -15.10 -11.80
C THR A 103 10.36 -14.28 -12.99
N THR A 104 9.39 -14.79 -13.74
CA THR A 104 8.84 -14.16 -14.95
C THR A 104 7.33 -14.16 -14.86
N GLY A 105 6.69 -13.12 -15.40
CA GLY A 105 5.25 -12.94 -15.22
C GLY A 105 4.87 -12.49 -13.81
N VAL A 106 5.79 -11.78 -13.14
CA VAL A 106 5.54 -11.10 -11.86
C VAL A 106 4.84 -9.76 -12.12
N SER A 107 4.12 -9.28 -11.11
CA SER A 107 3.38 -8.01 -11.12
C SER A 107 3.76 -7.10 -9.95
N ASN A 108 3.29 -5.85 -9.99
CA ASN A 108 3.49 -4.85 -8.97
C ASN A 108 2.37 -4.90 -7.89
N PRO A 109 2.65 -5.37 -6.66
CA PRO A 109 1.65 -5.53 -5.59
C PRO A 109 1.09 -4.24 -4.98
N GLY A 110 1.52 -3.09 -5.49
CA GLY A 110 0.97 -1.77 -5.15
C GLY A 110 0.13 -1.15 -6.27
N ASP A 111 -0.18 -1.89 -7.34
CA ASP A 111 -0.89 -1.42 -8.53
C ASP A 111 -1.89 -2.47 -9.02
N ALA A 112 -3.16 -2.29 -8.62
CA ALA A 112 -4.25 -3.21 -8.93
C ALA A 112 -4.56 -3.41 -10.43
N SER A 113 -3.93 -2.62 -11.33
CA SER A 113 -4.02 -2.82 -12.77
C SER A 113 -2.95 -3.76 -13.34
N SER A 114 -1.94 -4.09 -12.53
CA SER A 114 -0.82 -4.94 -12.87
C SER A 114 -1.04 -6.32 -12.24
N THR A 115 -1.49 -7.31 -13.02
CA THR A 115 -1.76 -8.65 -12.50
C THR A 115 -0.85 -9.74 -13.10
N SER A 116 -0.61 -10.80 -12.33
CA SER A 116 0.11 -11.99 -12.78
C SER A 116 -0.86 -13.03 -13.35
N ASP A 117 -0.37 -13.98 -14.16
CA ASP A 117 -1.21 -15.06 -14.72
C ASP A 117 -1.52 -16.11 -13.63
N PRO A 118 -2.80 -16.35 -13.27
CA PRO A 118 -3.17 -17.34 -12.24
C PRO A 118 -2.73 -18.77 -12.50
N SER A 119 -2.40 -19.12 -13.75
CA SER A 119 -1.84 -20.42 -14.08
C SER A 119 -0.46 -20.67 -13.44
N LEU A 120 0.25 -19.61 -13.04
CA LEU A 120 1.55 -19.72 -12.36
C LEU A 120 1.46 -20.38 -10.98
N TRP A 121 0.32 -20.26 -10.28
CA TRP A 121 0.10 -20.87 -8.96
C TRP A 121 -1.06 -21.86 -8.88
N ALA A 122 -1.74 -22.17 -9.99
CA ALA A 122 -2.90 -23.07 -10.00
C ALA A 122 -2.64 -24.45 -9.32
N ASN A 123 -1.39 -24.94 -9.35
CA ASN A 123 -0.98 -26.20 -8.72
C ASN A 123 0.16 -26.01 -7.71
N ALA A 124 0.39 -24.77 -7.24
CA ALA A 124 1.43 -24.48 -6.26
C ALA A 124 1.03 -24.97 -4.86
N CYS A 125 2.00 -24.99 -3.95
CA CYS A 125 1.79 -25.15 -2.51
C CYS A 125 1.10 -26.45 -2.08
N GLY A 126 1.20 -27.50 -2.90
CA GLY A 126 0.64 -28.82 -2.60
C GLY A 126 -0.87 -28.92 -2.79
N ALA A 127 -1.49 -28.00 -3.53
CA ALA A 127 -2.87 -28.14 -3.99
C ALA A 127 -2.95 -29.26 -5.04
N SER A 128 -2.97 -30.52 -4.58
CA SER A 128 -3.39 -31.64 -5.39
C SER A 128 -4.86 -31.43 -5.74
N THR A 129 -5.11 -31.04 -6.99
CA THR A 129 -6.42 -31.13 -7.64
C THR A 129 -7.00 -32.51 -7.40
N SER A 130 -7.85 -32.64 -6.38
CA SER A 130 -8.79 -33.74 -6.31
C SER A 130 -9.81 -33.50 -7.41
N GLU A 131 -9.53 -34.04 -8.60
CA GLU A 131 -10.50 -34.23 -9.66
C GLU A 131 -11.71 -34.96 -9.06
N THR A 132 -12.75 -34.19 -8.72
CA THR A 132 -14.06 -34.74 -8.41
C THR A 132 -14.73 -35.03 -9.73
N THR A 133 -14.46 -36.21 -10.26
CA THR A 133 -15.27 -36.85 -11.31
C THR A 133 -16.66 -37.06 -10.74
N SER A 134 -17.54 -36.06 -10.90
CA SER A 134 -18.96 -36.16 -10.64
C SER A 134 -19.59 -37.12 -11.64
N GLU A 135 -19.64 -38.41 -11.29
CA GLU A 135 -20.57 -39.33 -11.93
C GLU A 135 -21.98 -39.08 -11.40
N THR A 136 -22.79 -38.55 -12.31
CA THR A 136 -24.24 -38.48 -12.27
C THR A 136 -24.85 -39.81 -11.83
N SER A 137 -25.70 -39.78 -10.80
CA SER A 137 -26.78 -40.75 -10.63
C SER A 137 -28.00 -40.06 -10.03
N ASP A 138 -28.93 -39.79 -10.94
CA ASP A 138 -30.32 -39.42 -10.72
C ASP A 138 -31.05 -40.57 -9.99
N SER A 139 -31.82 -40.25 -8.94
CA SER A 139 -33.04 -40.99 -8.60
C SER A 139 -33.95 -40.22 -7.66
N THR A 140 -35.23 -40.30 -8.01
CA THR A 140 -36.37 -39.47 -7.65
C THR A 140 -37.09 -39.97 -6.38
N THR A 141 -37.58 -39.02 -5.57
CA THR A 141 -38.84 -38.99 -4.78
C THR A 141 -39.25 -40.17 -3.87
N SER A 142 -39.46 -39.88 -2.58
CA SER A 142 -40.78 -39.94 -1.91
C SER A 142 -40.72 -39.51 -0.43
N ALA A 143 -41.50 -38.49 -0.07
CA ALA A 143 -41.97 -38.22 1.29
C ALA A 143 -43.18 -39.15 1.61
N PRO A 144 -43.62 -39.35 2.88
CA PRO A 144 -44.38 -38.32 3.60
C PRO A 144 -44.19 -38.25 5.14
N ALA A 145 -44.76 -37.15 5.65
CA ALA A 145 -44.97 -36.60 7.01
C ALA A 145 -45.15 -37.54 8.22
N THR A 146 -44.84 -37.01 9.42
CA THR A 146 -45.82 -36.76 10.52
C THR A 146 -45.24 -35.85 11.63
N GLU A 147 -45.96 -34.73 11.85
CA GLU A 147 -46.29 -33.95 13.05
C GLU A 147 -45.41 -33.93 14.32
N SER A 148 -45.10 -32.71 14.78
CA SER A 148 -45.44 -32.27 16.15
C SER A 148 -45.57 -30.76 16.23
N GLU A 149 -46.71 -30.35 16.77
CA GLU A 149 -47.08 -29.00 17.19
C GLU A 149 -46.11 -28.42 18.24
N SER A 150 -45.89 -27.11 18.21
CA SER A 150 -46.28 -26.27 19.34
C SER A 150 -46.32 -24.80 18.92
N GLU A 151 -47.52 -24.27 19.01
CA GLU A 151 -47.90 -22.86 18.97
C GLU A 151 -47.35 -22.12 20.21
N SER A 152 -46.92 -20.86 20.07
CA SER A 152 -47.44 -19.75 20.88
C SER A 152 -46.76 -18.41 20.52
N THR A 153 -47.62 -17.41 20.40
CA THR A 153 -47.47 -15.96 20.22
C THR A 153 -46.56 -15.33 21.31
N THR A 154 -46.02 -14.11 21.21
CA THR A 154 -46.76 -12.84 21.11
C THR A 154 -45.79 -11.66 20.93
N GLU A 155 -46.21 -10.76 20.06
CA GLU A 155 -45.93 -9.33 19.91
C GLU A 155 -45.76 -8.54 21.23
N SER A 156 -44.89 -7.51 21.23
CA SER A 156 -45.24 -6.15 21.67
C SER A 156 -44.06 -5.17 21.57
N GLU A 157 -44.29 -4.18 20.73
CA GLU A 157 -43.67 -2.87 20.61
C GLU A 157 -43.83 -2.01 21.88
N SER A 158 -42.86 -1.14 22.20
CA SER A 158 -43.03 0.33 22.37
C SER A 158 -41.82 1.02 23.02
N GLU A 159 -41.34 2.07 22.35
CA GLU A 159 -40.54 3.21 22.88
C GLU A 159 -41.43 4.10 23.81
N PRO A 160 -41.12 5.37 24.23
CA PRO A 160 -39.96 6.26 24.01
C PRO A 160 -39.57 7.16 25.22
N ALA A 161 -38.86 8.27 24.91
CA ALA A 161 -38.66 9.56 25.61
C ALA A 161 -37.26 9.72 26.25
N ASP A 162 -36.54 10.84 26.14
CA ASP A 162 -36.93 12.22 25.82
C ASP A 162 -35.68 13.12 25.58
N GLU A 163 -35.81 14.07 24.66
CA GLU A 163 -35.29 15.47 24.56
C GLU A 163 -34.12 15.99 25.42
N SER A 164 -33.21 16.83 24.93
CA SER A 164 -33.37 18.23 24.42
C SER A 164 -31.93 18.75 24.11
N ASP A 165 -31.57 19.77 23.33
CA ASP A 165 -32.23 20.81 22.53
C ASP A 165 -31.11 21.53 21.72
N GLU A 166 -31.36 21.86 20.44
CA GLU A 166 -31.30 23.22 19.85
C GLU A 166 -30.03 24.10 20.03
N THR A 167 -29.46 24.85 19.08
CA THR A 167 -29.83 25.58 17.84
C THR A 167 -28.49 25.88 17.11
N ASN A 168 -28.31 26.42 15.90
CA ASN A 168 -29.07 27.37 15.09
C ASN A 168 -28.41 27.52 13.70
N ALA A 169 -29.24 27.70 12.65
CA ALA A 169 -29.09 28.57 11.47
C ALA A 169 -27.78 28.55 10.63
N SER A 170 -27.78 28.73 9.31
CA SER A 170 -28.81 29.14 8.35
C SER A 170 -28.35 28.71 6.95
N SER A 171 -29.34 28.42 6.12
CA SER A 171 -29.37 28.37 4.65
C SER A 171 -28.54 29.44 3.93
N ILE A 172 -28.08 29.12 2.72
CA ILE A 172 -28.34 29.87 1.46
C ILE A 172 -27.89 29.01 0.26
N THR A 173 -28.79 28.91 -0.72
CA THR A 173 -28.61 28.41 -2.08
C THR A 173 -27.66 29.31 -2.88
N ASP A 174 -26.90 28.79 -3.85
CA ASP A 174 -26.88 29.40 -5.19
C ASP A 174 -26.15 28.54 -6.22
N GLU A 175 -26.72 28.67 -7.42
CA GLU A 175 -26.44 28.16 -8.74
C GLU A 175 -25.16 28.77 -9.36
N TYR A 176 -24.33 27.96 -10.03
CA TYR A 176 -23.43 28.40 -11.12
C TYR A 176 -22.93 27.14 -11.86
N GLY A 177 -22.97 27.00 -13.18
CA GLY A 177 -22.74 27.99 -14.23
C GLY A 177 -21.32 27.81 -14.78
N SER A 178 -21.17 27.10 -15.90
CA SER A 178 -19.91 26.87 -16.62
C SER A 178 -19.09 28.16 -16.85
N THR A 179 -17.76 28.09 -16.75
CA THR A 179 -16.87 28.61 -17.81
C THR A 179 -15.53 27.88 -17.87
N ASN A 180 -15.17 27.59 -19.11
CA ASN A 180 -13.92 27.04 -19.59
C ASN A 180 -12.83 28.13 -19.56
N THR A 181 -11.65 27.87 -18.98
CA THR A 181 -10.46 28.69 -19.26
C THR A 181 -9.21 27.83 -19.40
N THR A 182 -8.73 27.78 -20.64
CA THR A 182 -7.43 27.32 -21.09
C THR A 182 -6.32 28.17 -20.47
N SER A 183 -5.27 27.54 -19.94
CA SER A 183 -3.94 28.15 -19.86
C SER A 183 -2.86 27.07 -19.89
N SER A 184 -2.11 27.07 -20.98
CA SER A 184 -0.85 26.36 -21.16
C SER A 184 0.26 26.97 -20.31
N ALA A 185 1.08 26.13 -19.67
CA ALA A 185 2.51 26.34 -19.43
C ALA A 185 3.09 24.98 -19.03
N SER A 186 3.66 24.22 -19.96
CA SER A 186 5.11 24.18 -20.25
C SER A 186 5.97 23.85 -19.05
N ALA A 187 6.58 22.67 -19.15
CA ALA A 187 7.54 22.06 -18.26
C ALA A 187 8.79 22.94 -18.00
N SER A 188 9.33 22.81 -16.79
CA SER A 188 10.77 22.82 -16.57
C SER A 188 11.09 21.97 -15.37
N SER A 189 11.71 20.83 -15.67
CA SER A 189 12.41 19.96 -14.76
C SER A 189 13.59 20.70 -14.13
N THR A 190 13.64 20.74 -12.82
CA THR A 190 14.87 20.99 -12.06
C THR A 190 15.20 19.74 -11.25
N PRO A 191 16.45 19.26 -11.27
CA PRO A 191 16.86 18.06 -10.53
C PRO A 191 16.90 18.32 -9.02
N ALA A 192 16.63 17.27 -8.26
CA ALA A 192 16.45 17.18 -6.81
C ALA A 192 17.70 17.52 -5.94
N ALA A 193 18.49 18.53 -6.31
CA ALA A 193 19.69 18.93 -5.56
C ALA A 193 19.52 20.21 -4.72
N GLU A 194 18.42 20.95 -4.84
CA GLU A 194 18.25 22.26 -4.16
C GLU A 194 17.47 22.24 -2.84
N LYS A 195 16.78 21.14 -2.48
CA LYS A 195 15.99 21.11 -1.23
C LYS A 195 16.82 20.99 0.06
N CYS A 196 18.10 20.62 -0.01
CA CYS A 196 18.95 20.54 1.20
C CYS A 196 19.43 21.90 1.74
N VAL A 197 19.22 23.03 1.03
CA VAL A 197 19.79 24.33 1.43
C VAL A 197 18.79 25.23 2.17
N SER A 198 17.48 24.99 2.05
CA SER A 198 16.47 25.90 2.63
C SER A 198 16.19 25.70 4.12
N ASP A 199 16.41 24.50 4.68
CA ASP A 199 16.02 24.21 6.07
C ASP A 199 17.04 24.64 7.14
N LEU A 200 18.29 24.96 6.76
CA LEU A 200 19.29 25.47 7.70
C LEU A 200 19.18 26.98 7.97
N ALA A 201 18.37 27.72 7.20
CA ALA A 201 18.14 29.14 7.41
C ALA A 201 17.03 29.42 8.46
N SER A 202 16.10 28.49 8.67
CA SER A 202 14.92 28.72 9.53
C SER A 202 15.19 28.43 11.02
N THR A 203 16.17 27.59 11.36
CA THR A 203 16.52 27.29 12.76
C THR A 203 17.44 28.34 13.42
N ARG A 204 17.95 29.32 12.66
CA ARG A 204 18.75 30.43 13.20
C ARG A 204 17.92 31.68 13.55
N ALA A 205 16.64 31.74 13.18
CA ALA A 205 15.78 32.90 13.44
C ALA A 205 15.09 32.89 14.82
N LEU A 206 15.05 31.77 15.55
CA LEU A 206 14.33 31.69 16.84
C LEU A 206 15.22 31.88 18.09
N ARG A 207 16.55 32.02 17.96
CA ARG A 207 17.46 32.11 19.12
C ARG A 207 17.94 33.52 19.48
N THR A 208 17.40 34.57 18.85
CA THR A 208 17.77 35.97 19.15
C THR A 208 16.63 36.79 19.79
N GLY A 209 15.53 36.14 20.19
CA GLY A 209 14.32 36.85 20.65
C GLY A 209 14.11 36.99 22.16
N ASN A 210 15.01 36.51 23.03
CA ASN A 210 14.76 36.55 24.48
C ASN A 210 15.94 37.09 25.30
N LYS A 211 16.27 38.37 25.11
CA LYS A 211 17.03 39.15 26.09
C LYS A 211 16.78 40.66 25.98
N ALA A 212 15.61 41.09 26.42
CA ALA A 212 15.40 42.43 27.00
C ALA A 212 14.00 42.45 27.63
N ASN A 213 13.92 42.51 28.95
CA ASN A 213 13.17 43.56 29.66
C ASN A 213 13.47 43.45 31.15
N ASN A 214 14.07 44.54 31.62
CA ASN A 214 14.19 44.97 33.00
C ASN A 214 12.82 45.43 33.50
#